data_AF-A0A3S4J6T7-F1
#
_entry.id   AF-A0A3S4J6T7-F1
#
_cell.length_a   1.000
_cell.length_b   1.000
_cell.length_c   1.000
_cell.angle_alpha   90.00
_cell.angle_beta   90.00
_cell.angle_gamma   90.00
#
_symmetry.space_group_name_H-M   'P 1'
#
loop_
_entity.id
_entity.type
_entity.pdbx_description
1 polymer ?
#
loop_
_entity_poly.entity_id
_entity_poly.type
_entity_poly.pdbx_seq_one_letter_code
_entity_poly.pdbx_strand_id
1 'polypeptide(L)' 'MIVFLRVDHRLLHGQVAFSWTQYVGADCILIANDSVPNDDLRKTTIKMAKPPAVKLVIKKYCRFN' A
#
# COMPACT_ATOMS: atom_id res chain seq x y z
N MET A 1 1.75 -12.69 7.97
CA MET A 1 3.13 -12.45 8.45
C MET A 1 3.63 -11.18 7.81
N ILE A 2 4.31 -10.28 8.55
CA ILE A 2 4.92 -9.09 7.96
C ILE A 2 6.32 -9.47 7.49
N VAL A 3 6.57 -9.38 6.18
CA VAL A 3 7.86 -9.73 5.56
C VAL A 3 8.72 -8.50 5.26
N PHE A 4 8.11 -7.31 5.21
CA PHE A 4 8.79 -6.06 4.86
C PHE A 4 8.03 -4.85 5.41
N LEU A 5 8.76 -3.82 5.82
CA LEU A 5 8.23 -2.53 6.28
C LEU A 5 8.97 -1.40 5.53
N ARG A 6 8.23 -0.43 5.01
CA ARG A 6 8.77 0.74 4.33
C ARG A 6 8.02 1.99 4.75
N VAL A 7 8.77 3.05 5.03
CA VAL A 7 8.23 4.40 5.24
C VAL A 7 8.48 5.22 3.98
N ASP A 8 7.41 5.68 3.35
CA ASP A 8 7.47 6.52 2.14
C ASP A 8 6.31 7.52 2.14
N HIS A 9 6.61 8.81 1.98
CA HIS A 9 5.60 9.87 1.95
C HIS A 9 4.66 9.78 0.74
N ARG A 10 5.12 9.16 -0.36
CA ARG A 10 4.32 8.95 -1.58
C ARG A 10 3.51 7.65 -1.53
N LEU A 11 3.73 6.81 -0.51
CA LEU A 11 3.06 5.54 -0.31
C LEU A 11 3.28 4.60 -1.52
N LEU A 12 2.20 4.14 -2.17
CA LEU A 12 2.27 3.25 -3.31
C LEU A 12 2.28 4.06 -4.61
N HIS A 13 3.40 4.08 -5.31
CA HIS A 13 3.56 4.87 -6.53
C HIS A 13 4.54 4.24 -7.53
N GLY A 14 4.26 4.45 -8.82
CA GLY A 14 5.13 4.05 -9.94
C GLY A 14 5.50 2.56 -9.94
N GLN A 15 6.64 2.25 -10.59
CA GLN A 15 7.15 0.88 -10.67
C GLN A 15 7.83 0.40 -9.39
N VAL A 16 8.15 1.30 -8.46
CA VAL A 16 8.78 0.96 -7.17
C VAL A 16 7.90 -0.01 -6.38
N ALA A 17 6.58 0.18 -6.44
CA ALA A 17 5.60 -0.74 -5.88
C ALA A 17 5.77 -2.18 -6.39
N PHE A 18 5.96 -2.35 -7.70
CA PHE A 18 6.16 -3.66 -8.32
C PHE A 18 7.47 -4.30 -7.88
N SER A 19 8.57 -3.55 -7.97
CA SER A 19 9.90 -4.07 -7.66
C SER A 19 9.99 -4.64 -6.25
N TRP A 20 9.49 -3.90 -5.24
CA TRP A 20 9.52 -4.38 -3.86
C TRP A 20 8.60 -5.58 -3.64
N THR A 21 7.38 -5.53 -4.17
CA THR A 21 6.40 -6.59 -3.97
C THR A 21 6.89 -7.92 -4.56
N GLN A 22 7.52 -7.89 -5.74
CA GLN A 22 8.14 -9.07 -6.34
C GLN A 22 9.40 -9.53 -5.59
N TYR A 23 10.26 -8.58 -5.18
CA TYR A 23 11.50 -8.91 -4.46
C TYR A 23 11.25 -9.63 -3.13
N VAL A 24 10.24 -9.20 -2.36
CA VAL A 24 9.91 -9.83 -1.08
C VAL A 24 8.87 -10.95 -1.19
N GLY A 25 8.31 -11.18 -2.39
CA GLY A 25 7.25 -12.17 -2.61
C GLY A 25 5.96 -11.90 -1.84
N ALA A 26 5.58 -10.63 -1.65
CA ALA A 26 4.40 -10.28 -0.87
C ALA A 26 3.11 -10.42 -1.69
N ASP A 27 2.10 -11.05 -1.08
CA ASP A 27 0.75 -11.21 -1.65
C ASP A 27 -0.22 -10.10 -1.21
N CYS A 28 0.20 -9.26 -0.27
CA CYS A 28 -0.62 -8.23 0.34
C CYS A 28 0.20 -6.97 0.66
N ILE A 29 -0.36 -5.81 0.35
CA ILE A 29 0.16 -4.49 0.69
C ILE A 29 -0.79 -3.84 1.68
N LEU A 30 -0.26 -3.48 2.85
CA LEU A 30 -0.98 -2.72 3.87
C LEU A 30 -0.45 -1.29 3.94
N ILE A 31 -1.33 -0.32 3.72
CA ILE A 31 -1.04 1.10 3.89
C ILE A 31 -1.67 1.57 5.20
N ALA A 32 -0.83 1.87 6.17
CA ALA A 32 -1.19 2.49 7.44
C ALA A 32 -1.20 4.02 7.29
N ASN A 33 -2.34 4.61 6.96
CA ASN A 33 -2.45 6.05 6.76
C ASN A 33 -3.87 6.57 7.04
N ASP A 34 -4.01 7.63 7.85
CA ASP A 34 -5.32 8.17 8.24
C ASP A 34 -5.94 9.11 7.22
N SER A 35 -5.13 9.78 6.40
CA SER A 35 -5.61 10.76 5.44
C SER A 35 -6.10 10.11 4.15
N VAL A 36 -5.44 9.03 3.69
CA VAL A 36 -5.82 8.34 2.44
C VAL A 36 -7.29 7.86 2.45
N PRO A 37 -7.83 7.24 3.51
CA PRO A 37 -9.24 6.85 3.54
C PRO A 37 -10.25 8.00 3.34
N ASN A 38 -9.85 9.25 3.58
CA ASN A 38 -10.73 10.41 3.41
C ASN A 38 -10.48 11.16 2.08
N ASP A 39 -9.54 10.69 1.24
CA ASP A 39 -9.17 11.31 -0.04
C ASP A 39 -9.40 10.32 -1.19
N ASP A 40 -10.48 10.54 -1.95
CA ASP A 40 -10.91 9.65 -3.04
C ASP A 40 -9.96 9.64 -4.22
N LEU A 41 -9.33 10.78 -4.51
CA LEU A 41 -8.38 10.91 -5.61
C LEU A 41 -7.12 10.09 -5.28
N ARG A 42 -6.56 10.26 -4.07
CA ARG A 42 -5.42 9.46 -3.60
C ARG A 42 -5.74 7.98 -3.50
N LYS A 43 -6.93 7.60 -3.01
CA LYS A 43 -7.39 6.20 -2.99
C LYS A 43 -7.36 5.60 -4.39
N THR A 44 -7.84 6.33 -5.39
CA THR A 44 -7.90 5.87 -6.77
C THR A 44 -6.49 5.72 -7.36
N THR A 45 -5.61 6.71 -7.17
CA THR A 45 -4.22 6.64 -7.62
C THR A 45 -3.47 5.45 -7.01
N ILE A 46 -3.62 5.22 -5.70
CA ILE A 46 -2.99 4.09 -5.01
C ILE A 46 -3.53 2.76 -5.55
N LYS A 47 -4.84 2.64 -5.79
CA LYS A 47 -5.43 1.43 -6.37
C LYS A 47 -4.86 1.12 -7.76
N MET A 48 -4.63 2.16 -8.57
CA MET A 48 -4.02 2.01 -9.91
C MET A 48 -2.54 1.62 -9.85
N ALA A 49 -1.81 2.06 -8.81
CA ALA A 49 -0.39 1.70 -8.62
C ALA A 49 -0.18 0.27 -8.09
N LYS A 50 -1.25 -0.42 -7.68
CA LYS A 50 -1.20 -1.77 -7.11
C LYS A 50 -0.83 -2.81 -8.18
N PRO A 51 0.15 -3.70 -7.93
CA PRO A 51 0.42 -4.82 -8.81
C PRO A 51 -0.79 -5.77 -8.98
N PRO A 52 -0.93 -6.45 -10.13
CA PRO A 52 -1.94 -7.47 -10.34
C PRO A 52 -1.75 -8.62 -9.34
N ALA A 53 -2.84 -9.31 -9.02
CA ALA A 53 -2.88 -10.43 -8.07
C ALA A 53 -2.47 -10.13 -6.60
N VAL A 54 -2.09 -8.90 -6.26
CA VAL A 54 -1.75 -8.50 -4.88
C VAL A 54 -2.96 -7.91 -4.16
N LYS A 55 -3.23 -8.27 -2.90
CA LYS A 55 -4.28 -7.63 -2.10
C LYS A 55 -3.81 -6.25 -1.62
N LEU A 56 -4.68 -5.26 -1.67
CA LEU A 56 -4.40 -3.93 -1.12
C LEU A 56 -5.36 -3.63 0.03
N VAL A 57 -4.80 -3.29 1.19
CA VAL A 57 -5.55 -2.87 2.37
C VAL A 57 -5.08 -1.48 2.77
N ILE A 58 -6.01 -0.55 2.95
CA ILE A 58 -5.72 0.80 3.45
C ILE A 58 -6.46 0.93 4.79
N LYS A 59 -5.72 1.17 5.87
CA LYS A 59 -6.27 1.32 7.22
C LYS A 59 -5.73 2.56 7.90
N LYS A 60 -6.58 3.15 8.75
CA LYS A 60 -6.20 4.17 9.70
C LYS A 60 -5.32 3.55 10.80
N TYR A 61 -4.25 4.22 11.22
CA TYR A 61 -3.34 3.71 12.24
C TYR A 61 -4.02 3.48 13.59
N CYS A 62 -4.99 4.31 13.95
CA CYS A 62 -5.77 4.15 15.18
C CYS A 62 -6.71 2.92 15.19
N ARG A 63 -6.83 2.15 14.08
CA ARG A 63 -7.68 0.94 13.97
C ARG A 63 -6.91 -0.34 13.64
N PHE A 64 -5.66 -0.43 14.09
CA PHE A 64 -4.85 -1.67 14.01
C PHE A 64 -5.00 -2.62 15.21
N ASN A 65 -5.86 -2.28 16.19
CA ASN A 65 -6.34 -3.23 17.19
C ASN A 65 -7.36 -4.21 16.61
#